data_AF-A0A9D9HLX7-F1
#
_entry.id   AF-A0A9D9HLX7-F1
#
_cell.length_a   1.000
_cell.length_b   1.000
_cell.length_c   1.000
_cell.angle_alpha   90.00
_cell.angle_beta   90.00
_cell.angle_gamma   90.00
#
_symmetry.space_group_name_H-M   'P 1'
#
loop_
_entity.id
_entity.type
_entity.pdbx_description
1 polymer ?
#
loop_
_entity_poly.entity_id
_entity_poly.type
_entity_poly.pdbx_seq_one_letter_code
_entity_poly.pdbx_strand_id
1 'polypeptide(L)'
;MNRIARYIAAAIFGGLTVMLLCAAYTSEAIRRGRQVCSGTDICIKDSLKNRFVTSEAILSYIVSNCGNPVGKSLDSLSLTDIEKMADTQSAVKKSEVYLTRDGVLHIDIIQRDPLLRFQKDSIGFYADEEGYIFPLQPASAARVPVIDGNIPINADSRYKGRPQSRKEQEWTDNIVNMVRYMRDSGIWLENTAQIHVDKNGDLILVPLHGKEKFIFGQPVSVEEKFRKIGLYYTGIQPEKGEGYYSTVDLKYDGRIICRK
;
A
#
# COMPACT_ATOMS: atom_id res chain seq x y z
N MET A 1 -19.24 0.53 -76.09
CA MET A 1 -18.44 1.21 -75.05
C MET A 1 -17.00 0.70 -75.11
N ASN A 2 -16.04 1.55 -75.48
CA ASN A 2 -14.65 1.13 -75.72
C ASN A 2 -14.02 0.50 -74.46
N ARG A 3 -13.33 -0.65 -74.61
CA ARG A 3 -12.61 -1.32 -73.50
C ARG A 3 -11.63 -0.35 -72.81
N ILE A 4 -10.98 0.50 -73.60
CA ILE A 4 -10.08 1.57 -73.13
C ILE A 4 -10.81 2.57 -72.21
N ALA A 5 -12.03 3.00 -72.59
CA ALA A 5 -12.82 3.92 -71.77
C ALA A 5 -13.24 3.32 -70.43
N ARG A 6 -13.47 2.00 -70.37
CA ARG A 6 -13.75 1.28 -69.12
C ARG A 6 -12.53 1.24 -68.18
N TYR A 7 -11.33 1.01 -68.72
CA TYR A 7 -10.10 1.02 -67.91
C TYR A 7 -9.76 2.42 -67.38
N ILE A 8 -9.95 3.47 -68.19
CA ILE A 8 -9.75 4.86 -67.75
C ILE A 8 -10.75 5.21 -66.64
N ALA A 9 -12.03 4.87 -66.80
CA ALA A 9 -13.04 5.11 -65.78
C ALA A 9 -12.74 4.37 -64.47
N ALA A 10 -12.28 3.11 -64.54
CA ALA A 10 -11.90 2.33 -63.37
C ALA A 10 -10.67 2.91 -62.64
N ALA A 11 -9.67 3.40 -63.38
CA ALA A 11 -8.49 4.05 -62.81
C ALA A 11 -8.84 5.37 -62.10
N ILE A 12 -9.73 6.17 -62.68
CA ILE A 12 -10.23 7.41 -62.06
C ILE A 12 -11.00 7.09 -60.79
N PHE A 13 -11.88 6.08 -60.82
CA PHE A 13 -12.66 5.68 -59.64
C PHE A 13 -11.75 5.15 -58.53
N GLY A 14 -10.77 4.31 -58.87
CA GLY A 14 -9.75 3.82 -57.94
C GLY A 14 -8.97 4.96 -57.30
N GLY A 15 -8.47 5.91 -58.10
CA GLY A 15 -7.75 7.08 -57.59
C GLY A 15 -8.59 7.96 -56.65
N LEU A 16 -9.87 8.16 -56.99
CA LEU A 16 -10.79 8.96 -56.18
C LEU A 16 -11.10 8.28 -54.84
N THR A 17 -11.27 6.95 -54.83
CA THR A 17 -11.48 6.19 -53.60
C THR A 17 -10.26 6.24 -52.67
N VAL A 18 -9.04 6.11 -53.21
CA VAL A 18 -7.80 6.23 -52.43
C VAL A 18 -7.67 7.64 -51.85
N MET A 19 -7.95 8.68 -52.63
CA MET A 19 -7.91 10.07 -52.15
C MET A 19 -8.91 10.31 -51.01
N LEU A 20 -10.14 9.79 -51.11
CA LEU A 20 -11.15 9.90 -50.05
C LEU A 20 -10.74 9.17 -48.77
N LEU A 21 -10.14 7.99 -48.89
CA LEU A 21 -9.61 7.26 -47.73
C LEU A 21 -8.45 8.00 -47.06
N CYS A 22 -7.53 8.59 -47.83
CA CYS A 22 -6.46 9.43 -47.30
C CYS A 22 -7.00 10.72 -46.63
N ALA A 23 -8.02 11.35 -47.21
CA ALA A 23 -8.67 12.52 -46.63
C ALA A 23 -9.40 12.18 -45.32
N ALA A 24 -10.08 11.02 -45.27
CA ALA A 24 -10.71 10.52 -44.05
C ALA A 24 -9.66 10.26 -42.96
N TYR A 25 -8.58 9.55 -43.26
CA TYR A 25 -7.49 9.28 -42.33
C TYR A 25 -6.82 10.57 -41.82
N THR A 26 -6.53 11.53 -42.70
CA THR A 26 -5.93 12.81 -42.30
C THR A 26 -6.90 13.65 -41.46
N SER A 27 -8.19 13.67 -41.80
CA SER A 27 -9.21 14.38 -41.00
C SER A 27 -9.39 13.78 -39.60
N GLU A 28 -9.33 12.46 -39.46
CA GLU A 28 -9.37 11.77 -38.17
C GLU A 28 -8.10 11.98 -37.35
N ALA A 29 -6.93 12.00 -38.00
CA ALA A 29 -5.66 12.33 -37.35
C ALA A 29 -5.65 13.79 -36.86
N ILE A 30 -6.15 14.73 -37.67
CA ILE A 30 -6.26 16.15 -37.32
C ILE A 30 -7.30 16.38 -36.20
N ARG A 31 -8.43 15.66 -36.23
CA ARG A 31 -9.42 15.73 -35.14
C ARG A 31 -8.85 15.21 -33.83
N ARG A 32 -8.09 14.10 -33.85
CA ARG A 32 -7.37 13.58 -32.68
C ARG A 32 -6.38 14.60 -32.10
N GLY A 33 -5.54 15.21 -32.95
CA GLY A 33 -4.59 16.24 -32.49
C GLY A 33 -5.21 17.55 -31.99
N ARG A 34 -6.50 17.80 -32.31
CA ARG A 34 -7.28 18.95 -31.80
C ARG A 34 -8.12 18.62 -30.56
N GLN A 35 -8.20 17.35 -30.16
CA GLN A 35 -8.92 17.02 -28.93
C GLN A 35 -8.11 17.55 -27.73
N VAL A 36 -8.83 18.21 -26.84
CA VAL A 36 -8.31 18.71 -25.58
C VAL A 36 -8.86 17.86 -24.44
N CYS A 37 -8.16 17.86 -23.33
CA CYS A 37 -8.68 17.27 -22.09
C CYS A 37 -9.90 18.07 -21.63
N SER A 38 -11.05 17.43 -21.64
CA SER A 38 -12.35 18.04 -21.32
C SER A 38 -12.64 18.03 -19.82
N GLY A 39 -11.98 17.14 -19.07
CA GLY A 39 -12.13 17.02 -17.62
C GLY A 39 -11.17 15.99 -17.02
N THR A 40 -11.12 15.96 -15.69
CA THR A 40 -10.38 14.96 -14.93
C THR A 40 -11.33 14.24 -13.98
N ASP A 41 -11.32 12.92 -14.00
CA ASP A 41 -12.04 12.06 -13.08
C ASP A 41 -11.04 11.24 -12.25
N ILE A 42 -11.19 11.28 -10.92
CA ILE A 42 -10.28 10.60 -10.00
C ILE A 42 -11.10 9.65 -9.13
N CYS A 43 -10.86 8.36 -9.34
CA CYS A 43 -11.53 7.28 -8.62
C CYS A 43 -10.58 6.64 -7.62
N ILE A 44 -10.96 6.64 -6.35
CA ILE A 44 -10.21 5.95 -5.29
C ILE A 44 -10.88 4.61 -5.03
N LYS A 45 -10.25 3.52 -5.51
CA LYS A 45 -10.87 2.18 -5.60
C LYS A 45 -11.24 1.59 -4.23
N ASP A 46 -10.56 2.00 -3.15
CA ASP A 46 -10.71 1.44 -1.80
C ASP A 46 -11.10 2.49 -0.73
N SER A 47 -11.77 3.57 -1.14
CA SER A 47 -12.14 4.72 -0.29
C SER A 47 -12.89 4.41 1.01
N LEU A 48 -13.48 3.21 1.14
CA LEU A 48 -14.20 2.76 2.33
C LEU A 48 -13.29 2.18 3.43
N LYS A 49 -12.09 1.72 3.10
CA LYS A 49 -11.18 1.10 4.08
C LYS A 49 -10.39 2.14 4.87
N ASN A 50 -9.65 2.99 4.15
CA ASN A 50 -8.78 4.00 4.72
C ASN A 50 -9.01 5.32 3.98
N ARG A 51 -9.08 6.45 4.70
CA ARG A 51 -9.24 7.78 4.09
C ARG A 51 -7.91 8.54 4.05
N PHE A 52 -6.88 7.90 3.52
CA PHE A 52 -5.54 8.47 3.47
C PHE A 52 -5.35 9.51 2.37
N VAL A 53 -6.05 9.34 1.24
CA VAL A 53 -6.01 10.27 0.11
C VAL A 53 -7.42 10.70 -0.24
N THR A 54 -7.56 11.89 -0.82
CA THR A 54 -8.81 12.38 -1.40
C THR A 54 -8.58 12.77 -2.85
N SER A 55 -9.64 12.71 -3.67
CA SER A 55 -9.56 13.07 -5.09
C SER A 55 -9.07 14.51 -5.27
N GLU A 56 -9.48 15.42 -4.40
CA GLU A 56 -9.07 16.83 -4.42
C GLU A 56 -7.59 16.99 -4.09
N ALA A 57 -7.06 16.24 -3.11
CA ALA A 57 -5.66 16.29 -2.73
C ALA A 57 -4.77 15.76 -3.88
N ILE A 58 -5.18 14.66 -4.53
CA ILE A 58 -4.46 14.10 -5.68
C ILE A 58 -4.52 15.07 -6.86
N LEU A 59 -5.70 15.61 -7.19
CA LEU A 59 -5.84 16.59 -8.27
C LEU A 59 -4.97 17.82 -8.03
N SER A 60 -5.04 18.40 -6.83
CA SER A 60 -4.24 19.57 -6.46
C SER A 60 -2.75 19.26 -6.60
N TYR A 61 -2.31 18.10 -6.14
CA TYR A 61 -0.91 17.69 -6.23
C TYR A 61 -0.44 17.54 -7.70
N ILE A 62 -1.25 16.92 -8.55
CA ILE A 62 -0.95 16.78 -9.98
C ILE A 62 -0.91 18.14 -10.65
N VAL A 63 -1.89 19.01 -10.40
CA VAL A 63 -1.94 20.35 -10.98
C VAL A 63 -0.71 21.17 -10.58
N SER A 64 -0.27 21.08 -9.32
CA SER A 64 0.91 21.80 -8.84
C SER A 64 2.23 21.33 -9.46
N ASN A 65 2.36 20.06 -9.85
CA ASN A 65 3.63 19.50 -10.33
C ASN A 65 3.67 19.25 -11.86
N CYS A 66 2.53 18.97 -12.48
CA CYS A 66 2.39 18.65 -13.90
C CYS A 66 1.62 19.74 -14.68
N GLY A 67 1.05 20.73 -13.98
CA GLY A 67 0.15 21.74 -14.53
C GLY A 67 -1.26 21.20 -14.75
N ASN A 68 -2.23 22.10 -14.92
CA ASN A 68 -3.63 21.71 -15.12
C ASN A 68 -3.80 20.87 -16.41
N PRO A 69 -4.32 19.64 -16.32
CA PRO A 69 -4.57 18.82 -17.50
C PRO A 69 -5.70 19.37 -18.38
N VAL A 70 -6.73 19.96 -17.77
CA VAL A 70 -7.94 20.43 -18.46
C VAL A 70 -7.58 21.55 -19.44
N GLY A 71 -8.04 21.43 -20.68
CA GLY A 71 -7.77 22.38 -21.76
C GLY A 71 -6.44 22.16 -22.51
N LYS A 72 -5.56 21.26 -22.04
CA LYS A 72 -4.36 20.88 -22.79
C LYS A 72 -4.71 19.92 -23.93
N SER A 73 -3.93 19.96 -25.00
CA SER A 73 -4.01 18.96 -26.09
C SER A 73 -3.75 17.56 -25.54
N LEU A 74 -4.56 16.57 -25.93
CA LEU A 74 -4.39 15.20 -25.46
C LEU A 74 -3.01 14.63 -25.78
N ASP A 75 -2.45 14.95 -26.96
CA ASP A 75 -1.12 14.50 -27.39
C ASP A 75 0.02 15.11 -26.57
N SER A 76 -0.23 16.24 -25.90
CA SER A 76 0.74 16.92 -25.04
C SER A 76 0.73 16.42 -23.59
N LEU A 77 -0.27 15.62 -23.20
CA LEU A 77 -0.38 15.08 -21.86
C LEU A 77 0.49 13.84 -21.71
N SER A 78 1.50 13.93 -20.85
CA SER A 78 2.28 12.76 -20.45
C SER A 78 1.53 11.99 -19.36
N LEU A 79 0.76 10.98 -19.77
CA LEU A 79 0.04 10.11 -18.84
C LEU A 79 1.00 9.42 -17.85
N THR A 80 2.16 9.00 -18.36
CA THR A 80 3.23 8.39 -17.57
C THR A 80 3.76 9.32 -16.47
N ASP A 81 3.92 10.61 -16.75
CA ASP A 81 4.41 11.55 -15.74
C ASP A 81 3.35 11.85 -14.69
N ILE A 82 2.08 11.92 -15.09
CA ILE A 82 0.95 12.07 -14.17
C ILE A 82 0.84 10.84 -13.25
N GLU A 83 0.95 9.63 -13.81
CA GLU A 83 0.94 8.38 -13.04
C GLU A 83 2.11 8.32 -12.06
N LYS A 84 3.34 8.56 -12.53
CA LYS A 84 4.52 8.63 -11.65
C LYS A 84 4.36 9.68 -10.56
N MET A 85 3.78 10.83 -10.88
CA MET A 85 3.54 11.90 -9.90
C MET A 85 2.56 11.44 -8.84
N ALA A 86 1.43 10.84 -9.22
CA ALA A 86 0.46 10.28 -8.29
C ALA A 86 1.11 9.20 -7.39
N ASP A 87 1.90 8.31 -7.97
CA ASP A 87 2.64 7.25 -7.25
C ASP A 87 3.69 7.78 -6.26
N THR A 88 4.12 9.03 -6.39
CA THR A 88 5.03 9.62 -5.40
C THR A 88 4.33 9.89 -4.05
N GLN A 89 3.01 9.96 -4.00
CA GLN A 89 2.28 10.14 -2.75
C GLN A 89 2.42 8.90 -1.87
N SER A 90 2.84 9.09 -0.61
CA SER A 90 3.23 7.96 0.26
C SER A 90 2.12 6.94 0.55
N ALA A 91 0.86 7.42 0.59
CA ALA A 91 -0.32 6.59 0.78
C ALA A 91 -0.86 5.95 -0.50
N VAL A 92 -0.33 6.30 -1.68
CA VAL A 92 -0.69 5.66 -2.95
C VAL A 92 0.16 4.40 -3.09
N LYS A 93 -0.50 3.25 -3.27
CA LYS A 93 0.18 1.99 -3.60
C LYS A 93 0.47 1.93 -5.09
N LYS A 94 -0.52 2.31 -5.89
CA LYS A 94 -0.45 2.34 -7.35
C LYS A 94 -1.50 3.29 -7.89
N SER A 95 -1.18 3.95 -9.00
CA SER A 95 -2.12 4.67 -9.84
C SER A 95 -2.18 4.06 -11.25
N GLU A 96 -3.32 4.23 -11.92
CA GLU A 96 -3.50 3.88 -13.32
C GLU A 96 -4.12 5.08 -14.02
N VAL A 97 -3.40 5.64 -14.99
CA VAL A 97 -3.82 6.87 -15.68
C VAL A 97 -4.12 6.60 -17.14
N TYR A 98 -5.31 6.98 -17.60
CA TYR A 98 -5.73 6.78 -18.99
C TYR A 98 -6.68 7.87 -19.46
N LEU A 99 -6.82 7.99 -20.79
CA LEU A 99 -7.75 8.90 -21.44
C LEU A 99 -8.92 8.13 -22.04
N THR A 100 -10.13 8.67 -21.88
CA THR A 100 -11.31 8.18 -22.58
C THR A 100 -11.44 8.79 -23.98
N ARG A 101 -12.31 8.23 -24.81
CA ARG A 101 -12.55 8.70 -26.19
C ARG A 101 -13.14 10.11 -26.25
N ASP A 102 -13.87 10.51 -25.22
CA ASP A 102 -14.45 11.84 -25.02
C ASP A 102 -13.48 12.85 -24.39
N GLY A 103 -12.22 12.43 -24.16
CA GLY A 103 -11.14 13.31 -23.73
C GLY A 103 -11.11 13.58 -22.23
N VAL A 104 -11.70 12.72 -21.41
CA VAL A 104 -11.61 12.80 -19.95
C VAL A 104 -10.38 12.04 -19.48
N LEU A 105 -9.58 12.68 -18.62
CA LEU A 105 -8.45 12.06 -17.95
C LEU A 105 -8.94 11.30 -16.72
N HIS A 106 -8.83 9.98 -16.76
CA HIS A 106 -9.13 9.13 -15.62
C HIS A 106 -7.86 8.79 -14.85
N ILE A 107 -7.96 8.87 -13.53
CA ILE A 107 -6.90 8.52 -12.59
C ILE A 107 -7.50 7.59 -11.54
N ASP A 108 -7.22 6.30 -11.69
CA ASP A 108 -7.59 5.30 -10.71
C ASP A 108 -6.48 5.20 -9.66
N ILE A 109 -6.83 5.41 -8.39
CA ILE A 109 -5.90 5.33 -7.25
C ILE A 109 -6.23 4.11 -6.41
N ILE A 110 -5.20 3.29 -6.16
CA ILE A 110 -5.21 2.22 -5.16
C ILE A 110 -4.42 2.70 -3.96
N GLN A 111 -5.08 2.81 -2.80
CA GLN A 111 -4.39 3.21 -1.58
C GLN A 111 -3.58 2.06 -1.00
N ARG A 112 -2.59 2.44 -0.19
CA ARG A 112 -1.79 1.49 0.59
C ARG A 112 -2.58 1.07 1.82
N ASP A 113 -2.72 -0.25 2.01
CA ASP A 113 -3.42 -0.86 3.14
C ASP A 113 -2.40 -1.24 4.24
N PRO A 114 -2.36 -0.54 5.39
CA PRO A 114 -1.40 -0.82 6.44
C PRO A 114 -1.76 -2.12 7.18
N LEU A 115 -0.74 -2.91 7.54
CA LEU A 115 -0.88 -4.08 8.39
C LEU A 115 -0.66 -3.74 9.86
N LEU A 116 0.28 -2.84 10.14
CA LEU A 116 0.70 -2.47 11.49
C LEU A 116 1.18 -1.01 11.52
N ARG A 117 1.21 -0.44 12.72
CA ARG A 117 1.78 0.87 13.01
C ARG A 117 2.96 0.72 13.95
N PHE A 118 4.08 1.31 13.57
CA PHE A 118 5.23 1.50 14.45
C PHE A 118 5.09 2.84 15.20
N GLN A 119 5.42 2.86 16.48
CA GLN A 119 5.49 4.05 17.31
C GLN A 119 6.85 4.12 18.03
N LYS A 120 7.76 4.92 17.47
CA LYS A 120 9.11 5.15 18.02
C LYS A 120 9.18 6.55 18.59
N ASP A 121 9.18 6.65 19.92
CA ASP A 121 9.10 7.92 20.63
C ASP A 121 7.91 8.77 20.15
N SER A 122 8.16 9.96 19.59
CA SER A 122 7.15 10.85 19.01
C SER A 122 6.86 10.58 17.53
N ILE A 123 7.59 9.66 16.90
CA ILE A 123 7.51 9.39 15.46
C ILE A 123 6.69 8.11 15.24
N GLY A 124 5.65 8.20 14.43
CA GLY A 124 4.87 7.06 13.98
C GLY A 124 4.99 6.86 12.47
N PHE A 125 4.91 5.61 12.05
CA PHE A 125 4.84 5.22 10.64
C PHE A 125 4.08 3.91 10.50
N TYR A 126 3.43 3.71 9.36
CA TYR A 126 2.77 2.45 9.00
C TYR A 126 3.72 1.54 8.25
N ALA A 127 3.44 0.24 8.30
CA ALA A 127 3.98 -0.73 7.36
C ALA A 127 2.85 -1.56 6.75
N ASP A 128 2.90 -1.79 5.44
CA ASP A 128 1.98 -2.68 4.73
C ASP A 128 2.44 -4.14 4.75
N GLU A 129 1.66 -5.03 4.13
CA GLU A 129 1.96 -6.47 4.06
C GLU A 129 3.24 -6.82 3.27
N GLU A 130 3.77 -5.89 2.49
CA GLU A 130 5.01 -6.04 1.72
C GLU A 130 6.21 -5.45 2.50
N GLY A 131 5.99 -4.98 3.73
CA GLY A 131 7.04 -4.31 4.52
C GLY A 131 7.43 -2.95 3.95
N TYR A 132 6.57 -2.33 3.12
CA TYR A 132 6.76 -0.95 2.70
C TYR A 132 6.33 -0.03 3.84
N ILE A 133 7.24 0.83 4.27
CA ILE A 133 7.01 1.81 5.34
C ILE A 133 6.55 3.11 4.73
N PHE A 134 5.60 3.78 5.37
CA PHE A 134 5.10 5.08 4.94
C PHE A 134 4.61 5.89 6.16
N PRO A 135 4.62 7.23 6.09
CA PRO A 135 4.31 8.06 7.24
C PRO A 135 2.83 7.99 7.61
N LEU A 136 2.51 8.40 8.83
CA LEU A 136 1.12 8.58 9.25
C LEU A 136 0.45 9.63 8.36
N GLN A 137 -0.82 9.37 8.04
CA GLN A 137 -1.59 10.22 7.14
C GLN A 137 -2.43 11.19 7.98
N PRO A 138 -2.28 12.52 7.80
CA PRO A 138 -2.99 13.51 8.62
C PRO A 138 -4.52 13.38 8.52
N ALA A 139 -5.01 12.95 7.36
CA ALA A 139 -6.44 12.85 7.08
C ALA A 139 -7.13 11.71 7.82
N SER A 140 -6.41 10.64 8.22
CA SER A 140 -7.02 9.46 8.84
C SER A 140 -6.02 8.59 9.59
N ALA A 141 -6.46 8.06 10.73
CA ALA A 141 -5.75 7.01 11.46
C ALA A 141 -6.32 5.63 11.09
N ALA A 142 -5.48 4.72 10.61
CA ALA A 142 -5.88 3.34 10.38
C ALA A 142 -5.95 2.57 11.71
N ARG A 143 -6.90 1.64 11.82
CA ARG A 143 -7.06 0.75 12.97
C ARG A 143 -6.22 -0.51 12.74
N VAL A 144 -4.95 -0.42 13.08
CA VAL A 144 -3.97 -1.51 12.97
C VAL A 144 -3.23 -1.69 14.31
N PRO A 145 -2.70 -2.89 14.61
CA PRO A 145 -1.89 -3.09 15.82
C PRO A 145 -0.71 -2.12 15.88
N VAL A 146 -0.44 -1.64 17.09
CA VAL A 146 0.68 -0.74 17.37
C VAL A 146 1.83 -1.54 17.97
N ILE A 147 3.01 -1.37 17.37
CA ILE A 147 4.28 -1.86 17.88
C ILE A 147 5.10 -0.65 18.32
N ASP A 148 5.41 -0.54 19.61
CA ASP A 148 6.12 0.59 20.18
C ASP A 148 7.47 0.20 20.80
N GLY A 149 8.27 1.19 21.20
CA GLY A 149 9.54 0.99 21.90
C GLY A 149 10.76 1.13 20.99
N ASN A 150 11.80 0.32 21.26
CA ASN A 150 13.10 0.44 20.60
C ASN A 150 13.12 -0.25 19.21
N ILE A 151 12.32 0.30 18.29
CA ILE A 151 12.12 -0.28 16.95
C ILE A 151 13.42 -0.16 16.13
N PRO A 152 13.98 -1.29 15.66
CA PRO A 152 15.28 -1.33 14.98
C PRO A 152 15.12 -1.00 13.49
N ILE A 153 14.44 0.12 13.21
CA ILE A 153 14.27 0.69 11.87
C ILE A 153 14.67 2.16 11.94
N ASN A 154 15.51 2.60 11.00
CA ASN A 154 15.84 4.00 10.81
C ASN A 154 14.86 4.66 9.82
N ALA A 155 13.76 5.20 10.35
CA ALA A 155 12.75 5.93 9.58
C ALA A 155 12.36 7.22 10.33
N ASP A 156 12.31 8.34 9.60
CA ASP A 156 11.77 9.60 10.11
C ASP A 156 10.27 9.75 9.77
N SER A 157 9.65 10.85 10.19
CA SER A 157 8.22 11.12 9.97
C SER A 157 7.82 11.34 8.50
N ARG A 158 8.76 11.36 7.56
CA ARG A 158 8.52 11.51 6.12
C ARG A 158 9.01 10.29 5.32
N TYR A 159 9.65 9.34 5.97
CA TYR A 159 10.22 8.17 5.33
C TYR A 159 9.15 7.36 4.61
N LYS A 160 9.45 6.99 3.37
CA LYS A 160 8.64 6.07 2.56
C LYS A 160 9.55 5.11 1.80
N GLY A 161 9.23 3.83 1.80
CA GLY A 161 10.05 2.79 1.17
C GLY A 161 10.22 1.55 2.03
N ARG A 162 10.91 0.54 1.48
CA ARG A 162 11.37 -0.59 2.28
C ARG A 162 12.64 -0.21 3.04
N PRO A 163 12.87 -0.76 4.25
CA PRO A 163 14.06 -0.46 5.05
C PRO A 163 15.36 -0.57 4.24
N GLN A 164 16.36 0.23 4.56
CA GLN A 164 17.55 0.38 3.71
C GLN A 164 18.59 -0.71 3.95
N SER A 165 18.74 -1.16 5.19
CA SER A 165 19.71 -2.21 5.52
C SER A 165 19.08 -3.60 5.53
N ARG A 166 19.86 -4.63 5.20
CA ARG A 166 19.43 -6.04 5.23
C ARG A 166 18.86 -6.43 6.60
N LYS A 167 19.48 -5.96 7.69
CA LYS A 167 19.04 -6.27 9.06
C LYS A 167 17.67 -5.66 9.38
N GLU A 168 17.44 -4.42 8.97
CA GLU A 168 16.13 -3.77 9.15
C GLU A 168 15.06 -4.44 8.29
N GLN A 169 15.38 -4.81 7.04
CA GLN A 169 14.48 -5.55 6.16
C GLN A 169 14.11 -6.91 6.76
N GLU A 170 15.10 -7.69 7.20
CA GLU A 170 14.86 -8.99 7.83
C GLU A 170 13.99 -8.87 9.08
N TRP A 171 14.26 -7.89 9.95
CA TRP A 171 13.41 -7.66 11.13
C TRP A 171 11.99 -7.24 10.73
N THR A 172 11.85 -6.35 9.75
CA THR A 172 10.55 -5.86 9.24
C THR A 172 9.73 -6.99 8.62
N ASP A 173 10.35 -7.83 7.80
CA ASP A 173 9.68 -8.96 7.16
C ASP A 173 9.23 -10.00 8.21
N ASN A 174 10.07 -10.25 9.22
CA ASN A 174 9.75 -11.15 10.33
C ASN A 174 8.58 -10.61 11.18
N ILE A 175 8.56 -9.33 11.54
CA ILE A 175 7.45 -8.76 12.32
C ILE A 175 6.16 -8.66 11.50
N VAL A 176 6.24 -8.37 10.20
CA VAL A 176 5.09 -8.43 9.27
C VAL A 176 4.53 -9.85 9.21
N ASN A 177 5.39 -10.87 9.09
CA ASN A 177 4.97 -12.27 9.11
C ASN A 177 4.29 -12.62 10.45
N MET A 178 4.89 -12.21 11.57
CA MET A 178 4.33 -12.43 12.90
C MET A 178 2.93 -11.81 13.04
N VAL A 179 2.75 -10.54 12.66
CA VAL A 179 1.44 -9.87 12.76
C VAL A 179 0.42 -10.52 11.82
N ARG A 180 0.83 -10.93 10.62
CA ARG A 180 -0.03 -11.72 9.71
C ARG A 180 -0.47 -13.02 10.35
N TYR A 181 0.45 -13.79 10.93
CA TYR A 181 0.13 -15.02 11.65
C TYR A 181 -0.84 -14.76 12.81
N MET A 182 -0.63 -13.69 13.58
CA MET A 182 -1.52 -13.31 14.68
C MET A 182 -2.92 -12.99 14.19
N ARG A 183 -3.04 -12.22 13.10
CA ARG A 183 -4.33 -11.87 12.46
C ARG A 183 -5.04 -13.11 11.95
N ASP A 184 -4.34 -13.92 11.17
CA ASP A 184 -4.92 -15.07 10.45
C ASP A 184 -5.30 -16.19 11.42
N SER A 185 -4.70 -16.24 12.62
CA SER A 185 -5.11 -17.16 13.68
C SER A 185 -6.51 -16.89 14.26
N GLY A 186 -7.03 -15.66 14.13
CA GLY A 186 -8.28 -15.23 14.77
C GLY A 186 -8.25 -15.21 16.30
N ILE A 187 -7.10 -15.45 16.94
CA ILE A 187 -6.97 -15.58 18.39
C ILE A 187 -5.94 -14.58 18.89
N TRP A 188 -4.71 -14.64 18.36
CA TRP A 188 -3.58 -13.96 18.99
C TRP A 188 -3.65 -12.44 18.88
N LEU A 189 -4.07 -11.91 17.72
CA LEU A 189 -4.17 -10.48 17.54
C LEU A 189 -5.30 -9.87 18.41
N GLU A 190 -6.45 -10.56 18.49
CA GLU A 190 -7.61 -10.10 19.27
C GLU A 190 -7.36 -10.11 20.78
N ASN A 191 -6.46 -10.99 21.25
CA ASN A 191 -6.13 -11.14 22.66
C ASN A 191 -4.80 -10.47 23.05
N THR A 192 -4.22 -9.62 22.19
CA THR A 192 -3.01 -8.86 22.49
C THR A 192 -3.32 -7.38 22.62
N ALA A 193 -3.11 -6.80 23.79
CA ALA A 193 -3.29 -5.36 24.02
C ALA A 193 -2.14 -4.52 23.48
N GLN A 194 -0.90 -5.03 23.58
CA GLN A 194 0.30 -4.29 23.19
C GLN A 194 1.40 -5.23 22.72
N ILE A 195 2.17 -4.76 21.72
CA ILE A 195 3.43 -5.36 21.28
C ILE A 195 4.52 -4.31 21.49
N HIS A 196 5.44 -4.56 22.43
CA HIS A 196 6.49 -3.60 22.79
C HIS A 196 7.88 -4.17 22.50
N VAL A 197 8.76 -3.39 21.88
CA VAL A 197 10.17 -3.73 21.69
C VAL A 197 10.98 -3.14 22.85
N ASP A 198 11.52 -4.01 23.70
CA ASP A 198 12.28 -3.57 24.86
C ASP A 198 13.67 -3.01 24.48
N LYS A 199 14.40 -2.50 25.48
CA LYS A 199 15.76 -1.96 25.29
C LYS A 199 16.78 -2.97 24.75
N ASN A 200 16.55 -4.26 24.93
CA ASN A 200 17.41 -5.33 24.44
C ASN A 200 17.01 -5.79 23.02
N GLY A 201 15.90 -5.25 22.49
CA GLY A 201 15.33 -5.62 21.19
C GLY A 201 14.41 -6.84 21.25
N ASP A 202 14.05 -7.32 22.45
CA ASP A 202 13.11 -8.42 22.64
C ASP A 202 11.67 -7.87 22.52
N LEU A 203 10.83 -8.58 21.76
CA LEU A 203 9.39 -8.30 21.72
C LEU A 203 8.74 -8.80 23.01
N ILE A 204 7.92 -7.94 23.59
CA ILE A 204 7.10 -8.19 24.75
C ILE A 204 5.63 -8.11 24.31
N LEU A 205 4.91 -9.22 24.43
CA LEU A 205 3.46 -9.24 24.20
C LEU A 205 2.75 -9.06 25.54
N VAL A 206 1.87 -8.07 25.58
CA VAL A 206 0.97 -7.82 26.71
C VAL A 206 -0.42 -8.31 26.31
N PRO A 207 -0.97 -9.33 26.99
CA PRO A 207 -2.29 -9.84 26.66
C PRO A 207 -3.37 -8.83 27.06
N LEU A 208 -4.54 -8.93 26.41
CA LEU A 208 -5.71 -8.11 26.75
C LEU A 208 -6.29 -8.46 28.12
N HIS A 209 -6.17 -9.72 28.50
CA HIS A 209 -6.62 -10.27 29.77
C HIS A 209 -5.45 -11.01 30.44
N GLY A 210 -5.39 -10.98 31.77
CA GLY A 210 -4.26 -11.49 32.54
C GLY A 210 -3.31 -10.38 32.98
N LYS A 211 -2.25 -10.78 33.70
CA LYS A 211 -1.27 -9.84 34.31
C LYS A 211 0.16 -10.11 33.86
N GLU A 212 0.39 -11.27 33.24
CA GLU A 212 1.66 -11.70 32.73
C GLU A 212 2.06 -10.94 31.47
N LYS A 213 3.37 -10.76 31.28
CA LYS A 213 3.96 -10.30 30.03
C LYS A 213 4.73 -11.44 29.39
N PHE A 214 4.52 -11.66 28.10
CA PHE A 214 5.24 -12.68 27.36
C PHE A 214 6.49 -12.09 26.72
N ILE A 215 7.67 -12.53 27.16
CA ILE A 215 8.93 -12.19 26.50
C ILE A 215 9.06 -13.11 25.29
N PHE A 216 8.64 -12.60 24.14
CA PHE A 216 8.64 -13.32 22.86
C PHE A 216 10.05 -13.38 22.25
N GLY A 217 10.87 -12.37 22.52
CA GLY A 217 12.21 -12.22 21.94
C GLY A 217 12.16 -11.72 20.50
N GLN A 218 13.06 -12.19 19.64
CA GLN A 218 13.01 -11.84 18.21
C GLN A 218 11.76 -12.40 17.52
N PRO A 219 11.20 -11.74 16.47
CA PRO A 219 10.00 -12.19 15.73
C PRO A 219 10.26 -13.40 14.81
N VAL A 220 10.98 -14.40 15.31
CA VAL A 220 11.32 -15.66 14.61
C VAL A 220 10.71 -16.84 15.37
N SER A 221 10.56 -17.98 14.69
CA SER A 221 9.90 -19.18 15.23
C SER A 221 8.50 -18.89 15.77
N VAL A 222 7.74 -18.07 15.02
CA VAL A 222 6.48 -17.46 15.46
C VAL A 222 5.48 -18.50 15.96
N GLU A 223 5.21 -19.52 15.16
CA GLU A 223 4.26 -20.58 15.48
C GLU A 223 4.64 -21.34 16.77
N GLU A 224 5.92 -21.70 16.92
CA GLU A 224 6.43 -22.42 18.09
C GLU A 224 6.26 -21.61 19.37
N LYS A 225 6.50 -20.30 19.32
CA LYS A 225 6.35 -19.40 20.46
C LYS A 225 4.88 -19.15 20.82
N PHE A 226 4.00 -18.97 19.84
CA PHE A 226 2.56 -18.89 20.11
C PHE A 226 1.99 -20.21 20.66
N ARG A 227 2.50 -21.36 20.20
CA ARG A 227 2.16 -22.66 20.79
C ARG A 227 2.55 -22.74 22.27
N LYS A 228 3.71 -22.18 22.66
CA LYS A 228 4.12 -22.08 24.08
C LYS A 228 3.18 -21.20 24.90
N ILE A 229 2.68 -20.09 24.33
CA ILE A 229 1.64 -19.27 24.98
C ILE A 229 0.38 -20.10 25.22
N GLY A 230 -0.04 -20.87 24.22
CA GLY A 230 -1.16 -21.81 24.37
C GLY A 230 -0.94 -22.80 25.52
N LEU A 231 0.23 -23.43 25.59
CA LEU A 231 0.59 -24.37 26.68
C LEU A 231 0.62 -23.70 28.05
N TYR A 232 1.05 -22.44 28.13
CA TYR A 232 1.00 -21.67 29.38
C TYR A 232 -0.44 -21.53 29.87
N TYR A 233 -1.37 -21.14 28.99
CA TYR A 233 -2.78 -20.96 29.35
C TYR A 233 -3.52 -22.27 29.64
N THR A 234 -3.19 -23.36 28.94
CA THR A 234 -3.88 -24.64 29.12
C THR A 234 -3.31 -25.52 30.23
N GLY A 235 -2.04 -25.30 30.62
CA GLY A 235 -1.35 -26.16 31.59
C GLY A 235 -0.83 -25.42 32.81
N ILE A 236 0.01 -24.40 32.61
CA ILE A 236 0.75 -23.76 33.71
C ILE A 236 -0.14 -22.84 34.54
N GLN A 237 -0.89 -21.94 33.90
CA GLN A 237 -1.74 -20.98 34.59
C GLN A 237 -2.86 -21.65 35.42
N PRO A 238 -3.58 -22.67 34.92
CA PRO A 238 -4.61 -23.35 35.72
C PRO A 238 -4.07 -23.97 37.02
N GLU A 239 -2.83 -24.46 37.02
CA GLU A 239 -2.20 -25.06 38.20
C GLU A 239 -1.69 -24.02 39.21
N LYS A 240 -1.23 -22.85 38.75
CA LYS A 240 -0.59 -21.84 39.61
C LYS A 240 -1.52 -20.70 40.03
N GLY A 241 -2.59 -20.48 39.28
CA GLY A 241 -3.50 -19.36 39.45
C GLY A 241 -3.10 -18.15 38.61
N GLU A 242 -4.12 -17.36 38.25
CA GLU A 242 -3.97 -16.13 37.49
C GLU A 242 -3.10 -15.11 38.23
N GLY A 243 -2.19 -14.47 37.49
CA GLY A 243 -1.29 -13.44 38.05
C GLY A 243 -0.21 -13.99 38.99
N TYR A 244 -0.02 -15.31 39.10
CA TYR A 244 1.07 -15.89 39.87
C TYR A 244 2.45 -15.54 39.29
N TYR A 245 2.56 -15.46 37.96
CA TYR A 245 3.77 -15.05 37.25
C TYR A 245 3.58 -13.66 36.62
N SER A 246 4.58 -12.79 36.73
CA SER A 246 4.60 -11.50 36.06
C SER A 246 5.18 -11.59 34.64
N THR A 247 6.08 -12.55 34.41
CA THR A 247 6.69 -12.73 33.08
C THR A 247 6.78 -14.19 32.69
N VAL A 248 6.57 -14.44 31.40
CA VAL A 248 6.68 -15.75 30.76
C VAL A 248 7.60 -15.62 29.56
N ASP A 249 8.80 -16.19 29.67
CA ASP A 249 9.84 -16.10 28.65
C ASP A 249 9.77 -17.28 27.69
N LEU A 250 9.59 -16.96 26.41
CA LEU A 250 9.34 -17.88 25.31
C LEU A 250 10.53 -17.97 24.35
N LYS A 251 11.58 -17.16 24.55
CA LYS A 251 12.66 -17.00 23.57
C LYS A 251 13.59 -18.21 23.47
N TYR A 252 13.59 -19.06 24.48
CA TYR A 252 14.43 -20.25 24.54
C TYR A 252 13.73 -21.44 23.91
N ASP A 253 14.45 -22.14 23.05
CA ASP A 253 13.94 -23.33 22.37
C ASP A 253 13.49 -24.41 23.36
N GLY A 254 12.32 -25.00 23.07
CA GLY A 254 11.70 -26.08 23.86
C GLY A 254 11.33 -25.74 25.31
N ARG A 255 11.49 -24.49 25.76
CA ARG A 255 11.33 -24.10 27.18
C ARG A 255 10.39 -22.93 27.37
N ILE A 256 9.69 -22.94 28.49
CA ILE A 256 8.89 -21.82 29.02
C ILE A 256 9.47 -21.48 30.38
N ILE A 257 9.96 -20.25 30.56
CA ILE A 257 10.57 -19.81 31.83
C ILE A 257 9.67 -18.74 32.45
N CYS A 258 9.05 -19.07 33.59
CA CYS A 258 8.13 -18.17 34.28
C CYS A 258 8.81 -17.50 35.48
N ARG A 259 8.58 -16.21 35.71
CA ARG A 259 9.09 -15.47 36.87
C ARG A 259 7.97 -14.66 37.54
N LYS A 260 8.07 -14.53 38.86
CA LYS A 260 7.19 -13.67 39.68
C LYS A 260 7.58 -12.22 39.55
#